data_AF-A0A6A6BCQ8-F1
#
_entry.id   AF-A0A6A6BCQ8-F1
#
_cell.length_a   1.000
_cell.length_b   1.000
_cell.length_c   1.000
_cell.angle_alpha   90.00
_cell.angle_beta   90.00
_cell.angle_gamma   90.00
#
_symmetry.space_group_name_H-M   'P 1'
#
loop_
_entity.id
_entity.type
_entity.pdbx_description
1 polymer ?
#
loop_
_entity_poly.entity_id
_entity_poly.type
_entity_poly.pdbx_seq_one_letter_code
_entity_poly.pdbx_strand_id
1 'polypeptide(L)'
;MIEDLTPAIVEILGSVLQLDPLFFASHLQPPWPDISVQTPDMAMLPSRLRVDKYINIHYHRTVVFNDPEIPQKQLLRPSNVYRKVVVLPKTKGFHIGLAQHCCSIYKTTLPNQEWIGIVLVDPPISSIYYSVKDKKKDVLLFNFGSKPFLGGYEDFQNAELSYKSEVTCGPKRSGLIEDLVYYWKRQKPLFFEPKSPILLHLAYFPLRIVAAEWVNYLTVMHHSIKEYEYKIGGLSDMPQELERLSSDLQTLQSWRRRSMSSEQKLRATARFIRDSYDTKQRNSSWETIAEDYDHLATRVVSFGQLYENMLPIATSMVQIADSRQSFAETANVTRLTYLALIFVPFTFTTGLFSMNNNTAPGSSGFWLFFVVAIPMTLLVFIVARPPIREARIIKEYVGNFNIPRFRQFG
;
A
#
# COMPACT_ATOMS: atom_id res chain seq x y z
N MET A 1 26.64 9.32 18.66
CA MET A 1 25.52 8.76 17.87
C MET A 1 24.68 7.92 18.81
N ILE A 2 23.35 8.02 18.72
CA ILE A 2 22.42 7.38 19.65
C ILE A 2 21.38 6.64 18.81
N GLU A 3 21.14 5.39 19.16
CA GLU A 3 20.15 4.53 18.53
C GLU A 3 18.99 4.27 19.50
N ASP A 4 17.76 4.20 18.97
CA ASP A 4 16.52 3.91 19.71
C ASP A 4 16.30 4.79 20.95
N LEU A 5 16.01 6.08 20.70
CA LEU A 5 15.91 7.12 21.72
C LEU A 5 14.91 6.77 22.85
N THR A 6 15.40 6.78 24.10
CA THR A 6 14.56 6.60 25.31
C THR A 6 14.20 7.94 25.96
N PRO A 7 13.11 8.02 26.73
CA PRO A 7 12.74 9.22 27.48
C PRO A 7 13.84 9.74 28.42
N ALA A 8 14.57 8.83 29.08
CA ALA A 8 15.68 9.18 29.96
C ALA A 8 16.83 9.86 29.19
N ILE A 9 17.15 9.39 27.98
CA ILE A 9 18.17 10.02 27.14
C ILE A 9 17.71 11.42 26.68
N VAL A 10 16.42 11.58 26.34
CA VAL A 10 15.85 12.89 25.98
C VAL A 10 16.02 13.90 27.11
N GLU A 11 15.72 13.49 28.35
CA GLU A 11 15.86 14.35 29.53
C GLU A 11 17.32 14.73 29.80
N ILE A 12 18.25 13.78 29.73
CA ILE A 12 19.68 14.02 29.93
C ILE A 12 20.22 14.97 28.86
N LEU A 13 19.95 14.69 27.57
CA LEU A 13 20.46 15.53 26.48
C LEU A 13 19.82 16.93 26.48
N GLY A 14 18.51 17.00 26.74
CA GLY A 14 17.78 18.25 26.80
C GLY A 14 18.28 19.14 27.94
N SER A 15 18.52 18.59 29.13
CA SER A 15 18.98 19.33 30.31
C SER A 15 20.45 19.76 30.20
N VAL A 16 21.33 18.85 29.77
CA VAL A 16 22.78 19.10 29.73
C VAL A 16 23.17 20.00 28.55
N LEU A 17 22.57 19.78 27.38
CA LEU A 17 22.97 20.47 26.14
C LEU A 17 21.98 21.55 25.71
N GLN A 18 20.91 21.79 26.48
CA GLN A 18 19.87 22.78 26.21
C GLN A 18 19.32 22.69 24.77
N LEU A 19 19.09 21.46 24.31
CA LEU A 19 18.61 21.20 22.95
C LEU A 19 17.17 21.69 22.80
N ASP A 20 16.85 22.19 21.60
CA ASP A 20 15.50 22.60 21.26
C ASP A 20 14.54 21.39 21.39
N PRO A 21 13.48 21.44 22.22
CA PRO A 21 12.52 20.36 22.34
C PRO A 21 11.91 19.93 21.00
N LEU A 22 11.85 20.84 20.05
CA LEU A 22 11.33 20.59 18.71
C LEU A 22 12.17 19.59 17.91
N PHE A 23 13.48 19.53 18.17
CA PHE A 23 14.37 18.54 17.56
C PHE A 23 13.93 17.12 17.93
N PHE A 24 13.62 16.89 19.21
CA PHE A 24 13.12 15.61 19.70
C PHE A 24 11.70 15.35 19.21
N ALA A 25 10.80 16.32 19.29
CA ALA A 25 9.41 16.15 18.82
C ALA A 25 9.35 15.76 17.33
N SER A 26 10.22 16.34 16.50
CA SER A 26 10.31 16.03 15.07
C SER A 26 10.89 14.63 14.79
N HIS A 27 11.79 14.15 15.65
CA HIS A 27 12.31 12.77 15.59
C HIS A 27 11.27 11.74 16.07
N LEU A 28 10.53 12.07 17.13
CA LEU A 28 9.56 11.20 17.80
C LEU A 28 8.19 11.12 17.10
N GLN A 29 8.08 11.60 15.84
CA GLN A 29 6.81 11.69 15.13
C GLN A 29 6.02 10.36 15.22
N PRO A 30 4.75 10.41 15.68
CA PRO A 30 3.96 9.21 15.87
C PRO A 30 3.71 8.49 14.53
N PRO A 31 3.48 7.16 14.56
CA PRO A 31 3.20 6.39 13.35
C PRO A 31 1.87 6.79 12.67
N TRP A 32 1.01 7.52 13.39
CA TRP A 32 -0.30 7.99 12.93
C TRP A 32 -0.41 9.49 13.19
N PRO A 33 -0.85 10.28 12.20
CA PRO A 33 -1.24 11.65 12.47
C PRO A 33 -2.52 11.63 13.33
N ASP A 34 -2.46 12.28 14.48
CA ASP A 34 -3.64 12.58 15.30
C ASP A 34 -4.23 13.91 14.82
N ILE A 35 -5.54 13.97 14.58
CA ILE A 35 -6.20 15.21 14.15
C ILE A 35 -6.09 16.28 15.24
N SER A 36 -6.01 15.87 16.51
CA SER A 36 -5.89 16.77 17.65
C SER A 36 -4.49 17.34 17.86
N VAL A 37 -3.47 16.77 17.21
CA VAL A 37 -2.06 17.16 17.40
C VAL A 37 -1.41 17.44 16.05
N GLN A 38 -1.04 18.70 15.81
CA GLN A 38 -0.22 19.03 14.66
C GLN A 38 1.18 18.44 14.82
N THR A 39 1.65 17.76 13.78
CA THR A 39 3.01 17.26 13.73
C THR A 39 3.98 18.41 13.41
N PRO A 40 5.20 18.41 13.97
CA PRO A 40 6.16 19.51 13.81
C PRO A 40 6.42 19.93 12.35
N ASP A 41 6.47 18.96 11.44
CA ASP A 41 6.63 19.14 9.99
C ASP A 41 5.47 19.89 9.33
N MET A 42 4.27 19.83 9.92
CA MET A 42 3.08 20.56 9.43
C MET A 42 2.88 21.91 10.12
N ALA A 43 3.40 22.09 11.34
CA ALA A 43 3.24 23.30 12.13
C ALA A 43 4.33 24.36 11.88
N MET A 44 5.45 23.98 11.26
CA MET A 44 6.61 24.85 11.03
C MET A 44 6.53 25.59 9.69
N LEU A 45 6.70 26.91 9.75
CA LEU A 45 6.95 27.71 8.54
C LEU A 45 8.38 27.46 8.01
N PRO A 46 8.59 27.46 6.68
CA PRO A 46 9.92 27.32 6.08
C PRO A 46 10.93 28.35 6.59
N SER A 47 10.50 29.57 6.93
CA SER A 47 11.37 30.60 7.49
C SER A 47 11.98 30.23 8.84
N ARG A 48 11.28 29.41 9.67
CA ARG A 48 11.79 28.92 10.96
C ARG A 48 12.77 27.76 10.79
N LEU A 49 12.67 27.02 9.68
CA LEU A 49 13.57 25.92 9.35
C LEU A 49 14.95 26.38 8.86
N ARG A 50 15.14 27.69 8.62
CA ARG A 50 16.43 28.30 8.25
C ARG A 50 17.48 28.31 9.38
N VAL A 51 17.11 27.86 10.58
CA VAL A 51 18.04 27.81 11.71
C VAL A 51 18.88 26.52 11.60
N ASP A 52 20.14 26.66 11.20
CA ASP A 52 21.12 25.57 10.97
C ASP A 52 21.57 24.80 12.24
N LYS A 53 20.68 24.63 13.22
CA LYS A 53 20.98 23.89 14.45
C LYS A 53 20.70 22.40 14.28
N TYR A 54 19.68 22.02 13.52
CA TYR A 54 19.35 20.62 13.31
C TYR A 54 18.59 20.35 12.01
N ILE A 55 18.59 19.08 11.61
CA ILE A 55 17.75 18.53 10.54
C ILE A 55 17.15 17.20 11.00
N ASN A 56 15.89 16.96 10.65
CA ASN A 56 15.24 15.67 10.76
C ASN A 56 14.94 15.15 9.34
N ILE A 57 15.51 14.00 8.99
CA ILE A 57 15.38 13.37 7.68
C ILE A 57 14.50 12.12 7.86
N HIS A 58 13.24 12.22 7.45
CA HIS A 58 12.32 11.09 7.42
C HIS A 58 12.37 10.38 6.07
N TYR A 59 12.48 9.06 6.12
CA TYR A 59 12.59 8.23 4.92
C TYR A 59 11.92 6.87 5.15
N HIS A 60 11.86 6.05 4.11
CA HIS A 60 11.37 4.68 4.21
C HIS A 60 12.46 3.72 3.79
N ARG A 61 12.73 2.72 4.63
CA ARG A 61 13.51 1.55 4.21
C ARG A 61 12.58 0.54 3.59
N THR A 62 13.02 -0.05 2.49
CA THR A 62 12.26 -1.08 1.78
C THR A 62 12.74 -2.45 2.24
N VAL A 63 11.79 -3.30 2.64
CA VAL A 63 12.07 -4.66 3.12
C VAL A 63 11.24 -5.67 2.35
N VAL A 64 11.72 -6.90 2.28
CA VAL A 64 11.00 -8.05 1.74
C VAL A 64 10.70 -8.99 2.89
N PHE A 65 9.46 -9.42 2.97
CA PHE A 65 9.04 -10.49 3.86
C PHE A 65 8.94 -11.78 3.06
N ASN A 66 9.56 -12.84 3.59
CA ASN A 66 9.52 -14.17 2.98
C ASN A 66 8.25 -14.94 3.37
N ASP A 67 7.57 -14.51 4.44
CA ASP A 67 6.39 -15.18 4.93
C ASP A 67 5.21 -15.00 3.96
N PRO A 68 4.57 -16.11 3.52
CA PRO A 68 3.63 -16.09 2.41
C PRO A 68 2.26 -15.49 2.76
N GLU A 69 1.94 -15.35 4.04
CA GLU A 69 0.65 -14.88 4.54
C GLU A 69 0.87 -13.89 5.71
N ILE A 70 1.03 -12.61 5.36
CA ILE A 70 1.00 -11.54 6.37
C ILE A 70 -0.45 -11.11 6.54
N PRO A 71 -1.05 -11.28 7.73
CA PRO A 71 -2.49 -11.08 7.93
C PRO A 71 -2.91 -9.60 7.88
N GLN A 72 -1.96 -8.65 7.87
CA GLN A 72 -2.24 -7.22 8.03
C GLN A 72 -1.47 -6.37 7.02
N LYS A 73 -2.17 -5.39 6.43
CA LYS A 73 -1.59 -4.37 5.53
C LYS A 73 -0.65 -3.40 6.25
N GLN A 74 -0.66 -3.38 7.58
CA GLN A 74 0.12 -2.46 8.40
C GLN A 74 0.61 -3.17 9.66
N LEU A 75 1.87 -2.94 10.01
CA LEU A 75 2.55 -3.48 11.18
C LEU A 75 3.25 -2.32 11.92
N LEU A 76 3.60 -2.53 13.18
CA LEU A 76 4.45 -1.64 13.97
C LEU A 76 5.75 -2.36 14.33
N ARG A 77 6.84 -1.60 14.44
CA ARG A 77 8.14 -2.11 14.90
C ARG A 77 8.29 -1.94 16.41
N PRO A 78 8.92 -2.91 17.09
CA PRO A 78 9.31 -2.80 18.49
C PRO A 78 10.53 -1.88 18.60
N SER A 79 10.26 -0.60 18.80
CA SER A 79 11.25 0.43 19.12
C SER A 79 10.65 1.33 20.19
N ASN A 80 11.49 2.05 20.95
CA ASN A 80 11.03 2.99 21.97
C ASN A 80 10.03 4.00 21.39
N VAL A 81 10.19 4.30 20.10
CA VAL A 81 9.21 5.04 19.28
C VAL A 81 8.64 4.09 18.25
N TYR A 82 7.35 3.76 18.33
CA TYR A 82 6.72 2.87 17.36
C TYR A 82 6.85 3.42 15.93
N ARG A 83 7.53 2.67 15.05
CA ARG A 83 7.62 2.97 13.61
C ARG A 83 6.67 2.11 12.82
N LYS A 84 5.93 2.72 11.90
CA LYS A 84 4.99 2.04 11.03
C LYS A 84 5.71 1.30 9.90
N VAL A 85 5.21 0.11 9.58
CA VAL A 85 5.58 -0.64 8.38
C VAL A 85 4.32 -0.88 7.57
N VAL A 86 4.28 -0.36 6.35
CA VAL A 86 3.18 -0.63 5.41
C VAL A 86 3.55 -1.84 4.58
N VAL A 87 2.72 -2.88 4.64
CA VAL A 87 2.89 -4.11 3.85
C VAL A 87 2.10 -3.96 2.57
N LEU A 88 2.80 -4.04 1.44
CA LEU A 88 2.22 -3.95 0.10
C LEU A 88 1.58 -5.29 -0.30
N PRO A 89 0.67 -5.28 -1.28
CA PRO A 89 0.13 -6.49 -1.86
C PRO A 89 1.24 -7.46 -2.28
N LYS A 90 0.92 -8.76 -2.26
CA LYS A 90 1.87 -9.82 -2.59
C LYS A 90 2.30 -9.72 -4.06
N THR A 91 3.61 -9.61 -4.29
CA THR A 91 4.20 -9.56 -5.62
C THR A 91 5.08 -10.79 -5.81
N LYS A 92 4.79 -11.64 -6.81
CA LYS A 92 5.61 -12.82 -7.16
C LYS A 92 5.99 -13.75 -5.98
N GLY A 93 5.10 -13.91 -4.99
CA GLY A 93 5.30 -14.84 -3.88
C GLY A 93 5.79 -14.21 -2.57
N PHE A 94 6.22 -12.94 -2.57
CA PHE A 94 6.70 -12.23 -1.39
C PHE A 94 5.94 -10.92 -1.16
N HIS A 95 6.03 -10.38 0.06
CA HIS A 95 5.49 -9.06 0.39
C HIS A 95 6.62 -8.04 0.49
N ILE A 96 6.39 -6.84 -0.03
CA ILE A 96 7.31 -5.71 0.17
C ILE A 96 6.76 -4.83 1.29
N GLY A 97 7.59 -4.53 2.27
CA GLY A 97 7.32 -3.59 3.36
C GLY A 97 7.98 -2.24 3.14
N LEU A 98 7.29 -1.18 3.52
CA LEU A 98 7.81 0.17 3.61
C LEU A 98 7.91 0.55 5.09
N ALA A 99 9.10 0.40 5.66
CA ALA A 99 9.36 0.69 7.06
C ALA A 99 9.74 2.16 7.22
N GLN A 100 8.96 2.90 8.00
CA GLN A 100 9.26 4.28 8.35
C GLN A 100 10.54 4.35 9.18
N HIS A 101 11.42 5.28 8.82
CA HIS A 101 12.64 5.60 9.53
C HIS A 101 12.81 7.12 9.67
N CYS A 102 13.54 7.53 10.70
CA CYS A 102 14.01 8.90 10.90
C CYS A 102 15.50 8.90 11.27
N CYS A 103 16.25 9.81 10.66
CA CYS A 103 17.59 10.19 11.09
C CYS A 103 17.55 11.67 11.48
N SER A 104 18.10 12.04 12.62
CA SER A 104 18.08 13.43 13.07
C SER A 104 19.44 13.86 13.55
N ILE A 105 19.86 15.04 13.14
CA ILE A 105 21.24 15.51 13.30
C ILE A 105 21.15 16.89 13.93
N TYR A 106 21.87 17.10 15.02
CA TYR A 106 21.95 18.36 15.74
C TYR A 106 23.41 18.77 15.86
N LYS A 107 23.71 20.04 15.64
CA LYS A 107 25.01 20.65 15.94
C LYS A 107 24.81 21.69 17.04
N THR A 108 25.53 21.53 18.14
CA THR A 108 25.63 22.58 19.18
C THR A 108 27.09 22.91 19.47
N THR A 109 27.32 24.10 20.00
CA THR A 109 28.62 24.57 20.47
C THR A 109 28.59 24.65 21.99
N LEU A 110 29.56 24.02 22.62
CA LEU A 110 29.73 24.00 24.07
C LEU A 110 30.30 25.35 24.56
N PRO A 111 30.17 25.66 25.87
CA PRO A 111 30.69 26.90 26.45
C PRO A 111 32.20 27.09 26.27
N ASN A 112 32.97 26.00 26.14
CA ASN A 112 34.41 26.00 25.89
C ASN A 112 34.80 26.25 24.42
N GLN A 113 33.85 26.67 23.57
CA GLN A 113 34.01 26.87 22.13
C GLN A 113 34.27 25.59 21.32
N GLU A 114 34.19 24.40 21.93
CA GLU A 114 34.16 23.14 21.19
C GLU A 114 32.77 22.89 20.61
N TRP A 115 32.70 22.07 19.56
CA TRP A 115 31.42 21.68 18.96
C TRP A 115 31.11 20.22 19.27
N ILE A 116 29.82 19.91 19.38
CA ILE A 116 29.33 18.55 19.50
C ILE A 116 28.22 18.31 18.48
N GLY A 117 28.37 17.20 17.74
CA GLY A 117 27.39 16.70 16.79
C GLY A 117 26.64 15.52 17.36
N ILE A 118 25.31 15.62 17.42
CA ILE A 118 24.43 14.55 17.88
C ILE A 118 23.73 13.99 16.66
N VAL A 119 23.74 12.66 16.54
CA VAL A 119 23.00 11.94 15.51
C VAL A 119 22.11 10.93 16.21
N LEU A 120 20.80 11.08 16.02
CA LEU A 120 19.75 10.17 16.48
C LEU A 120 19.28 9.31 15.32
N VAL A 121 19.25 8.00 15.51
CA VAL A 121 18.80 7.06 14.49
C VAL A 121 17.82 6.04 15.07
N ASP A 122 16.90 5.58 14.24
CA ASP A 122 16.04 4.45 14.58
C ASP A 122 16.85 3.14 14.61
N PRO A 123 16.44 2.15 15.43
CA PRO A 123 17.13 0.86 15.53
C PRO A 123 17.11 0.07 14.22
N PRO A 124 17.95 -0.99 14.10
CA PRO A 124 17.89 -1.91 12.97
C PRO A 124 16.50 -2.59 12.89
N ILE A 125 16.15 -3.07 11.69
CA ILE A 125 14.89 -3.78 11.47
C ILE A 125 15.06 -5.21 12.00
N SER A 126 14.27 -5.58 13.01
CA SER A 126 14.21 -6.94 13.55
C SER A 126 13.11 -7.75 12.87
N SER A 127 13.06 -9.05 13.17
CA SER A 127 12.00 -9.95 12.71
C SER A 127 10.71 -9.83 13.52
N ILE A 128 10.70 -9.01 14.58
CA ILE A 128 9.57 -8.88 15.47
C ILE A 128 8.71 -7.70 15.02
N TYR A 129 7.41 -7.93 14.90
CA TYR A 129 6.43 -6.93 14.51
C TYR A 129 5.20 -7.01 15.39
N TYR A 130 4.51 -5.88 15.50
CA TYR A 130 3.29 -5.73 16.27
C TYR A 130 2.11 -5.48 15.34
N SER A 131 0.98 -6.09 15.70
CA SER A 131 -0.29 -5.80 15.05
C SER A 131 -0.75 -4.36 15.27
N VAL A 132 -1.43 -3.78 14.27
CA VAL A 132 -2.13 -2.50 14.38
C VAL A 132 -3.58 -2.68 14.86
N LYS A 133 -4.10 -3.92 14.91
CA LYS A 133 -5.47 -4.17 15.37
C LYS A 133 -5.53 -3.94 16.89
N ASP A 134 -6.39 -2.99 17.24
CA ASP A 134 -6.76 -2.52 18.57
C ASP A 134 -5.78 -1.60 19.31
N LYS A 135 -6.25 -0.37 19.54
CA LYS A 135 -5.71 0.62 20.48
C LYS A 135 -5.76 0.13 21.96
N LYS A 136 -5.88 -1.18 22.23
CA LYS A 136 -6.11 -1.75 23.56
C LYS A 136 -5.32 -3.05 23.76
N LYS A 137 -4.31 -2.94 24.63
CA LYS A 137 -3.69 -3.94 25.53
C LYS A 137 -3.11 -5.26 25.00
N ASP A 138 -3.57 -5.82 23.87
CA ASP A 138 -3.03 -7.08 23.36
C ASP A 138 -2.27 -6.86 22.04
N VAL A 139 -1.02 -6.45 22.17
CA VAL A 139 -0.13 -6.29 21.01
C VAL A 139 0.26 -7.69 20.52
N LEU A 140 -0.46 -8.22 19.53
CA LEU A 140 -0.09 -9.50 18.90
C LEU A 140 1.30 -9.36 18.28
N LEU A 141 2.23 -10.15 18.83
CA LEU A 141 3.61 -10.22 18.38
C LEU A 141 3.69 -11.22 17.22
N PHE A 142 4.15 -10.73 16.08
CA PHE A 142 4.46 -11.53 14.92
C PHE A 142 5.97 -11.65 14.77
N ASN A 143 6.45 -12.84 14.46
CA ASN A 143 7.84 -13.06 14.08
C ASN A 143 7.87 -13.32 12.56
N PHE A 144 8.16 -12.28 11.79
CA PHE A 144 8.28 -12.35 10.34
C PHE A 144 9.73 -12.13 9.91
N GLY A 145 10.26 -13.06 9.15
CA GLY A 145 11.61 -12.93 8.59
C GLY A 145 11.63 -11.86 7.50
N SER A 146 12.25 -10.71 7.78
CA SER A 146 12.42 -9.62 6.81
C SER A 146 13.88 -9.43 6.41
N LYS A 147 14.10 -9.06 5.15
CA LYS A 147 15.42 -8.72 4.59
C LYS A 147 15.35 -7.40 3.83
N PRO A 148 16.44 -6.64 3.72
CA PRO A 148 16.47 -5.46 2.87
C PRO A 148 16.08 -5.79 1.41
N PHE A 149 15.20 -4.98 0.83
CA PHE A 149 14.81 -5.14 -0.58
C PHE A 149 16.03 -4.93 -1.48
N LEU A 150 16.22 -5.82 -2.46
CA LEU A 150 17.40 -5.86 -3.34
C LEU A 150 18.76 -5.91 -2.61
N GLY A 151 18.80 -6.41 -1.37
CA GLY A 151 20.02 -6.44 -0.57
C GLY A 151 20.35 -5.10 0.12
N GLY A 152 19.45 -4.11 0.02
CA GLY A 152 19.57 -2.79 0.63
C GLY A 152 19.99 -1.73 -0.38
N TYR A 153 20.47 -0.59 0.11
CA TYR A 153 20.84 0.53 -0.76
C TYR A 153 22.20 0.29 -1.45
N GLU A 154 22.36 0.84 -2.66
CA GLU A 154 23.59 0.73 -3.43
C GLU A 154 24.72 1.55 -2.78
N ASP A 155 25.93 0.98 -2.71
CA ASP A 155 27.06 1.71 -2.13
C ASP A 155 27.49 2.84 -3.07
N PHE A 156 27.76 4.00 -2.50
CA PHE A 156 27.97 5.24 -3.24
C PHE A 156 29.43 5.71 -3.22
N GLN A 157 30.35 4.87 -2.75
CA GLN A 157 31.80 5.08 -2.85
C GLN A 157 32.32 4.72 -4.24
N ASN A 158 33.25 5.52 -4.78
CA ASN A 158 33.85 5.25 -6.09
C ASN A 158 34.65 3.94 -6.09
N ALA A 159 34.43 3.11 -7.10
CA ALA A 159 35.09 1.80 -7.27
C ALA A 159 36.63 1.87 -7.36
N GLU A 160 37.20 3.05 -7.65
CA GLU A 160 38.65 3.25 -7.82
C GLU A 160 39.45 3.01 -6.54
N LEU A 161 38.85 3.17 -5.35
CA LEU A 161 39.51 2.87 -4.07
C LEU A 161 39.52 1.36 -3.74
N SER A 162 38.77 0.54 -4.50
CA SER A 162 38.59 -0.88 -4.23
C SER A 162 39.70 -1.77 -4.82
N TYR A 163 40.48 -1.26 -5.78
CA TYR A 163 41.57 -2.04 -6.42
C TYR A 163 42.80 -2.27 -5.53
N LYS A 164 42.91 -1.57 -4.39
CA LYS A 164 44.09 -1.67 -3.49
C LYS A 164 43.83 -2.38 -2.16
N SER A 165 42.60 -2.78 -1.87
CA SER A 165 42.24 -3.46 -0.62
C SER A 165 41.52 -4.76 -0.93
N GLU A 166 42.01 -5.86 -0.35
CA GLU A 166 41.37 -7.17 -0.37
C GLU A 166 39.86 -7.05 -0.14
N VAL A 167 39.08 -7.45 -1.15
CA VAL A 167 37.62 -7.64 -1.20
C VAL A 167 36.88 -7.04 -0.01
N THR A 168 36.76 -5.72 0.05
CA THR A 168 35.91 -5.15 1.10
C THR A 168 34.48 -5.08 0.62
N CYS A 169 33.67 -6.04 1.07
CA CYS A 169 32.22 -6.00 0.99
C CYS A 169 31.73 -4.64 1.54
N GLY A 170 30.73 -4.03 0.89
CA GLY A 170 30.11 -2.78 1.34
C GLY A 170 29.54 -2.86 2.76
N PRO A 171 28.91 -1.80 3.29
CA PRO A 171 28.34 -1.84 4.63
C PRO A 171 27.29 -2.95 4.77
N LYS A 172 27.05 -3.40 6.01
CA LYS A 172 26.12 -4.50 6.30
C LYS A 172 24.67 -4.13 5.98
N ARG A 173 24.31 -2.84 5.98
CA ARG A 173 22.96 -2.32 5.69
C ARG A 173 21.90 -2.78 6.71
N SER A 174 22.33 -3.29 7.86
CA SER A 174 21.48 -3.73 8.98
C SER A 174 20.89 -2.55 9.75
N GLY A 175 21.73 -1.57 10.11
CA GLY A 175 21.37 -0.41 10.92
C GLY A 175 22.11 0.83 10.46
N LEU A 176 21.45 1.98 10.57
CA LEU A 176 22.03 3.24 10.09
C LEU A 176 23.28 3.63 10.88
N ILE A 177 23.34 3.35 12.19
CA ILE A 177 24.53 3.67 13.00
C ILE A 177 25.77 2.90 12.53
N GLU A 178 25.63 1.61 12.24
CA GLU A 178 26.74 0.76 11.76
C GLU A 178 27.23 1.22 10.39
N ASP A 179 26.31 1.55 9.49
CA ASP A 179 26.60 2.07 8.16
C ASP A 179 27.34 3.43 8.25
N LEU A 180 26.89 4.32 9.14
CA LEU A 180 27.56 5.60 9.39
C LEU A 180 28.97 5.40 9.95
N VAL A 181 29.16 4.53 10.94
CA VAL A 181 30.48 4.23 11.51
C VAL A 181 31.41 3.67 10.43
N TYR A 182 30.91 2.80 9.55
CA TYR A 182 31.66 2.26 8.43
C TYR A 182 32.17 3.36 7.50
N TYR A 183 31.30 4.29 7.09
CA TYR A 183 31.71 5.38 6.18
C TYR A 183 32.68 6.36 6.82
N TRP A 184 32.40 6.80 8.05
CA TRP A 184 33.26 7.73 8.79
C TRP A 184 34.66 7.15 9.06
N LYS A 185 34.80 5.83 9.24
CA LYS A 185 36.11 5.17 9.39
C LYS A 185 36.93 5.14 8.10
N ARG A 186 36.27 5.10 6.95
CA ARG A 186 36.93 4.95 5.64
C ARG A 186 37.30 6.27 5.01
N GLN A 187 36.38 7.23 5.07
CA GLN A 187 36.53 8.50 4.37
C GLN A 187 35.97 9.63 5.21
N LYS A 188 36.69 10.75 5.23
CA LYS A 188 36.14 12.01 5.76
C LYS A 188 35.09 12.55 4.78
N PRO A 189 33.96 13.10 5.26
CA PRO A 189 32.98 13.72 4.37
C PRO A 189 33.64 14.79 3.49
N LEU A 190 33.10 14.98 2.29
CA LEU A 190 33.52 16.07 1.42
C LEU A 190 33.37 17.40 2.19
N PHE A 191 34.42 18.24 2.13
CA PHE A 191 34.46 19.56 2.77
C PHE A 191 34.42 19.55 4.31
N PHE A 192 34.58 18.40 4.97
CA PHE A 192 34.57 18.34 6.43
C PHE A 192 35.81 19.01 7.04
N GLU A 193 35.60 20.19 7.63
CA GLU A 193 36.59 20.88 8.46
C GLU A 193 36.41 20.54 9.95
N PRO A 194 37.37 19.85 10.60
CA PRO A 194 37.23 19.45 11.99
C PRO A 194 37.17 20.61 12.99
N LYS A 195 37.73 21.78 12.64
CA LYS A 195 37.78 22.96 13.51
C LYS A 195 36.48 23.75 13.53
N SER A 196 35.67 23.65 12.47
CA SER A 196 34.48 24.47 12.26
C SER A 196 33.46 23.76 11.37
N PRO A 197 32.96 22.56 11.75
CA PRO A 197 32.02 21.87 10.90
C PRO A 197 30.67 22.59 10.89
N ILE A 198 30.09 22.72 9.71
CA ILE A 198 28.66 23.08 9.58
C ILE A 198 27.82 21.81 9.71
N LEU A 199 26.53 21.98 10.04
CA LEU A 199 25.58 20.88 10.17
C LEU A 199 25.54 20.00 8.92
N LEU A 200 25.64 20.61 7.73
CA LEU A 200 25.62 19.92 6.45
C LEU A 200 26.79 18.93 6.29
N HIS A 201 27.98 19.24 6.82
CA HIS A 201 29.12 18.33 6.78
C HIS A 201 28.86 17.06 7.63
N LEU A 202 28.18 17.22 8.77
CA LEU A 202 27.78 16.09 9.62
C LEU A 202 26.66 15.26 8.95
N ALA A 203 25.82 15.91 8.14
CA ALA A 203 24.72 15.29 7.41
C ALA A 203 25.10 14.60 6.10
N TYR A 204 26.35 14.75 5.64
CA TYR A 204 26.81 14.20 4.35
C TYR A 204 26.47 12.72 4.14
N PHE A 205 26.93 11.82 5.03
CA PHE A 205 26.67 10.39 4.88
C PHE A 205 25.21 10.01 5.11
N PRO A 206 24.51 10.54 6.14
CA PRO A 206 23.06 10.34 6.27
C PRO A 206 22.28 10.72 5.02
N LEU A 207 22.59 11.87 4.40
CA LEU A 207 21.92 12.32 3.17
C LEU A 207 22.13 11.32 2.02
N ARG A 208 23.37 10.87 1.80
CA ARG A 208 23.65 9.90 0.72
C ARG A 208 22.99 8.55 0.94
N ILE A 209 23.02 8.02 2.17
CA ILE A 209 22.34 6.75 2.52
C ILE A 209 20.83 6.90 2.30
N VAL A 210 20.23 8.00 2.78
CA VAL A 210 18.79 8.23 2.63
C VAL A 210 18.39 8.42 1.17
N ALA A 211 19.17 9.15 0.37
CA ALA A 211 18.93 9.28 -1.07
C ALA A 211 18.92 7.90 -1.76
N ALA A 212 19.87 7.02 -1.41
CA ALA A 212 19.93 5.66 -1.95
C ALA A 212 18.74 4.78 -1.50
N GLU A 213 18.24 4.94 -0.27
CA GLU A 213 16.99 4.28 0.18
C GLU A 213 15.76 4.78 -0.60
N TRP A 214 15.73 6.07 -0.96
CA TRP A 214 14.68 6.62 -1.83
C TRP A 214 14.73 6.08 -3.26
N VAL A 215 15.92 5.74 -3.78
CA VAL A 215 16.05 5.02 -5.06
C VAL A 215 15.36 3.65 -4.96
N ASN A 216 15.59 2.90 -3.88
CA ASN A 216 14.90 1.63 -3.65
C ASN A 216 13.38 1.81 -3.54
N TYR A 217 12.93 2.85 -2.83
CA TYR A 217 11.52 3.21 -2.75
C TYR A 217 10.89 3.46 -4.14
N LEU A 218 11.60 4.18 -5.01
CA LEU A 218 11.16 4.41 -6.39
C LEU A 218 11.08 3.12 -7.20
N THR A 219 12.02 2.19 -7.00
CA THR A 219 11.97 0.86 -7.63
C THR A 219 10.73 0.08 -7.18
N VAL A 220 10.38 0.15 -5.90
CA VAL A 220 9.13 -0.44 -5.39
C VAL A 220 7.90 0.21 -6.03
N MET A 221 7.86 1.55 -6.13
CA MET A 221 6.76 2.26 -6.82
C MET A 221 6.63 1.78 -8.27
N HIS A 222 7.74 1.68 -9.00
CA HIS A 222 7.75 1.23 -10.38
C HIS A 222 7.24 -0.21 -10.53
N HIS A 223 7.64 -1.11 -9.63
CA HIS A 223 7.15 -2.49 -9.62
C HIS A 223 5.65 -2.57 -9.36
N SER A 224 5.11 -1.77 -8.42
CA SER A 224 3.67 -1.77 -8.18
C SER A 224 2.87 -1.19 -9.34
N ILE A 225 3.38 -0.16 -10.04
CA ILE A 225 2.74 0.35 -11.27
C ILE A 225 2.61 -0.78 -12.30
N LYS A 226 3.72 -1.46 -12.61
CA LYS A 226 3.70 -2.59 -13.56
C LYS A 226 2.74 -3.69 -13.14
N GLU A 227 2.68 -4.00 -11.84
CA GLU A 227 1.77 -5.02 -11.33
C GLU A 227 0.30 -4.64 -11.59
N TYR A 228 -0.08 -3.37 -11.39
CA TYR A 228 -1.43 -2.91 -11.70
C TYR A 228 -1.73 -2.93 -13.19
N GLU A 229 -0.79 -2.53 -14.05
CA GLU A 229 -0.98 -2.57 -15.51
C GLU A 229 -1.27 -3.99 -15.99
N TYR A 230 -0.52 -4.99 -15.51
CA TYR A 230 -0.77 -6.39 -15.85
C TYR A 230 -2.12 -6.91 -15.34
N LYS A 231 -2.50 -6.53 -14.11
CA LYS A 231 -3.79 -6.96 -13.52
C LYS A 231 -4.98 -6.36 -14.26
N ILE A 232 -4.92 -5.06 -14.56
CA ILE A 232 -5.93 -4.33 -15.31
C ILE A 232 -6.09 -4.92 -16.72
N GLY A 233 -4.99 -5.27 -17.39
CA GLY A 233 -5.03 -5.86 -18.73
C GLY A 233 -5.50 -7.32 -18.82
N GLY A 234 -5.51 -8.06 -17.71
CA GLY A 234 -5.79 -9.51 -17.68
C GLY A 234 -7.18 -9.93 -17.21
N LEU A 235 -8.11 -8.98 -16.99
CA LEU A 235 -9.43 -9.27 -16.41
C LEU A 235 -10.30 -10.09 -17.37
N SER A 236 -10.63 -11.32 -16.96
CA SER A 236 -11.47 -12.28 -17.69
C SER A 236 -12.44 -13.00 -16.74
N ASP A 237 -13.62 -12.39 -16.57
CA ASP A 237 -14.94 -13.00 -16.33
C ASP A 237 -15.34 -13.58 -14.95
N MET A 238 -14.61 -13.34 -13.84
CA MET A 238 -14.93 -13.98 -12.54
C MET A 238 -15.43 -13.05 -11.42
N PRO A 239 -16.44 -13.42 -10.61
CA PRO A 239 -16.98 -12.59 -9.51
C PRO A 239 -16.00 -12.33 -8.35
N GLN A 240 -14.96 -13.14 -8.18
CA GLN A 240 -13.86 -12.88 -7.23
C GLN A 240 -13.02 -11.63 -7.63
N GLU A 241 -13.26 -11.06 -8.81
CA GLU A 241 -12.60 -9.87 -9.32
C GLU A 241 -13.04 -8.59 -8.61
N LEU A 242 -14.29 -8.48 -8.16
CA LEU A 242 -14.81 -7.24 -7.57
C LEU A 242 -14.12 -6.90 -6.25
N GLU A 243 -13.99 -7.90 -5.36
CA GLU A 243 -13.30 -7.72 -4.08
C GLU A 243 -11.82 -7.40 -4.29
N ARG A 244 -11.16 -8.09 -5.23
CA ARG A 244 -9.76 -7.84 -5.60
C ARG A 244 -9.57 -6.42 -6.12
N LEU A 245 -10.43 -5.98 -7.05
CA LEU A 245 -10.34 -4.67 -7.67
C LEU A 245 -10.64 -3.54 -6.68
N SER A 246 -11.55 -3.76 -5.73
CA SER A 246 -11.79 -2.82 -4.63
C SER A 246 -10.55 -2.64 -3.74
N SER A 247 -9.82 -3.73 -3.45
CA SER A 247 -8.57 -3.69 -2.68
C SER A 247 -7.44 -3.03 -3.48
N ASP A 248 -7.39 -3.25 -4.79
CA ASP A 248 -6.44 -2.58 -5.68
C ASP A 248 -6.69 -1.06 -5.73
N LEU A 249 -7.95 -0.64 -5.82
CA LEU A 249 -8.33 0.78 -5.75
C LEU A 249 -7.89 1.43 -4.44
N GLN A 250 -8.13 0.77 -3.30
CA GLN A 250 -7.64 1.26 -1.99
C GLN A 250 -6.12 1.40 -1.96
N THR A 251 -5.40 0.50 -2.64
CA THR A 251 -3.94 0.51 -2.67
C THR A 251 -3.41 1.60 -3.58
N LEU A 252 -4.02 1.83 -4.74
CA LEU A 252 -3.74 2.97 -5.63
C LEU A 252 -3.95 4.30 -4.91
N GLN A 253 -5.09 4.47 -4.21
CA GLN A 253 -5.33 5.66 -3.39
C GLN A 253 -4.28 5.83 -2.28
N SER A 254 -3.86 4.72 -1.67
CA SER A 254 -2.81 4.75 -0.64
C SER A 254 -1.45 5.13 -1.21
N TRP A 255 -1.12 4.71 -2.45
CA TRP A 255 0.09 5.13 -3.15
C TRP A 255 0.06 6.61 -3.50
N ARG A 256 -1.08 7.11 -4.02
CA ARG A 256 -1.31 8.54 -4.27
C ARG A 256 -1.07 9.40 -3.03
N ARG A 257 -1.65 9.02 -1.88
CA ARG A 257 -1.41 9.76 -0.62
C ARG A 257 0.05 9.71 -0.18
N ARG A 258 0.70 8.56 -0.34
CA ARG A 258 2.12 8.37 0.03
C ARG A 258 3.07 9.14 -0.89
N SER A 259 2.78 9.27 -2.18
CA SER A 259 3.64 10.04 -3.10
C SER A 259 3.67 11.51 -2.71
N MET A 260 2.54 12.12 -2.36
CA MET A 260 2.49 13.51 -1.87
C MET A 260 3.34 13.72 -0.61
N SER A 261 3.20 12.84 0.39
CA SER A 261 4.01 12.93 1.62
C SER A 261 5.51 12.70 1.36
N SER A 262 5.84 11.79 0.43
CA SER A 262 7.23 11.48 0.07
C SER A 262 7.89 12.64 -0.69
N GLU A 263 7.15 13.26 -1.61
CA GLU A 263 7.58 14.48 -2.31
C GLU A 263 7.91 15.59 -1.31
N GLN A 264 7.03 15.85 -0.35
CA GLN A 264 7.25 16.90 0.65
C GLN A 264 8.55 16.68 1.44
N LYS A 265 8.84 15.44 1.85
CA LYS A 265 10.07 15.07 2.58
C LYS A 265 11.32 15.28 1.73
N LEU A 266 11.29 14.85 0.47
CA LEU A 266 12.41 15.02 -0.46
C LEU A 266 12.69 16.50 -0.73
N ARG A 267 11.64 17.28 -1.03
CA ARG A 267 11.77 18.73 -1.26
C ARG A 267 12.22 19.50 -0.02
N ALA A 268 11.75 19.12 1.17
CA ALA A 268 12.21 19.72 2.42
C ALA A 268 13.72 19.50 2.62
N THR A 269 14.21 18.30 2.31
CA THR A 269 15.64 17.97 2.38
C THR A 269 16.45 18.76 1.34
N ALA A 270 15.98 18.83 0.09
CA ALA A 270 16.64 19.63 -0.96
C ALA A 270 16.73 21.12 -0.60
N ARG A 271 15.64 21.69 -0.06
CA ARG A 271 15.62 23.08 0.41
C ARG A 271 16.59 23.32 1.56
N PHE A 272 16.62 22.41 2.55
CA PHE A 272 17.58 22.50 3.65
C PHE A 272 19.01 22.52 3.12
N ILE A 273 19.36 21.62 2.20
CA ILE A 273 20.72 21.59 1.63
C ILE A 273 21.04 22.95 1.02
N ARG A 274 20.16 23.50 0.18
CA ARG A 274 20.36 24.82 -0.47
C ARG A 274 20.40 26.01 0.47
N ASP A 275 19.59 26.00 1.53
CA ASP A 275 19.56 27.08 2.51
C ASP A 275 20.81 27.05 3.41
N SER A 276 21.38 25.86 3.67
CA SER A 276 22.49 25.66 4.62
C SER A 276 23.89 25.84 4.03
N TYR A 277 24.08 25.93 2.71
CA TYR A 277 25.37 26.35 2.13
C TYR A 277 25.30 27.79 1.59
N ASP A 278 26.32 28.59 1.91
CA ASP A 278 26.39 29.99 1.50
C ASP A 278 26.47 30.12 -0.02
N THR A 279 25.57 30.90 -0.62
CA THR A 279 25.54 31.25 -2.05
C THR A 279 26.89 31.82 -2.53
N LYS A 280 27.72 32.34 -1.63
CA LYS A 280 29.07 32.89 -1.95
C LYS A 280 30.13 31.82 -2.23
N GLN A 281 29.99 30.62 -1.68
CA GLN A 281 30.80 29.45 -2.03
C GLN A 281 29.89 28.42 -2.69
N ARG A 282 29.62 28.62 -3.98
CA ARG A 282 28.83 27.71 -4.82
C ARG A 282 29.63 26.42 -5.04
N ASN A 283 29.74 25.62 -3.99
CA ASN A 283 30.37 24.31 -4.02
C ASN A 283 29.47 23.41 -4.88
N SER A 284 29.89 23.16 -6.11
CA SER A 284 29.13 22.38 -7.10
C SER A 284 28.64 21.04 -6.55
N SER A 285 29.40 20.41 -5.65
CA SER A 285 29.05 19.12 -5.06
C SER A 285 27.82 19.13 -4.15
N TRP A 286 27.54 20.23 -3.42
CA TRP A 286 26.32 20.29 -2.59
C TRP A 286 25.08 20.56 -3.44
N GLU A 287 25.23 21.35 -4.51
CA GLU A 287 24.17 21.50 -5.51
C GLU A 287 23.86 20.15 -6.16
N THR A 288 24.86 19.34 -6.53
CA THR A 288 24.62 17.99 -7.08
C THR A 288 23.78 17.11 -6.13
N ILE A 289 24.06 17.14 -4.82
CA ILE A 289 23.26 16.38 -3.84
C ILE A 289 21.83 16.95 -3.77
N ALA A 290 21.66 18.28 -3.79
CA ALA A 290 20.34 18.90 -3.79
C ALA A 290 19.56 18.56 -5.08
N GLU A 291 20.22 18.55 -6.23
CA GLU A 291 19.70 18.11 -7.53
C GLU A 291 19.28 16.65 -7.51
N ASP A 292 20.04 15.75 -6.87
CA ASP A 292 19.65 14.35 -6.68
C ASP A 292 18.31 14.26 -5.93
N TYR A 293 18.13 15.03 -4.85
CA TYR A 293 16.87 15.06 -4.10
C TYR A 293 15.71 15.64 -4.91
N ASP A 294 15.94 16.65 -5.74
CA ASP A 294 14.92 17.19 -6.64
C ASP A 294 14.55 16.22 -7.75
N HIS A 295 15.53 15.50 -8.29
CA HIS A 295 15.30 14.44 -9.27
C HIS A 295 14.48 13.30 -8.65
N LEU A 296 14.82 12.86 -7.44
CA LEU A 296 14.02 11.89 -6.68
C LEU A 296 12.58 12.41 -6.45
N ALA A 297 12.41 13.66 -6.04
CA ALA A 297 11.09 14.26 -5.82
C ALA A 297 10.26 14.30 -7.11
N THR A 298 10.89 14.69 -8.23
CA THR A 298 10.25 14.74 -9.55
C THR A 298 9.79 13.35 -9.98
N ARG A 299 10.63 12.32 -9.79
CA ARG A 299 10.25 10.93 -10.08
C ARG A 299 9.09 10.43 -9.22
N VAL A 300 9.06 10.77 -7.92
CA VAL A 300 7.93 10.46 -7.04
C VAL A 300 6.64 11.11 -7.55
N VAL A 301 6.70 12.35 -8.02
CA VAL A 301 5.55 13.06 -8.60
C VAL A 301 5.08 12.39 -9.88
N SER A 302 5.99 12.06 -10.80
CA SER A 302 5.63 11.37 -12.05
C SER A 302 4.95 10.03 -11.78
N PHE A 303 5.49 9.22 -10.86
CA PHE A 303 4.83 7.97 -10.46
C PHE A 303 3.50 8.21 -9.71
N GLY A 304 3.41 9.27 -8.91
CA GLY A 304 2.17 9.71 -8.28
C GLY A 304 1.07 10.01 -9.30
N GLN A 305 1.40 10.75 -10.36
CA GLN A 305 0.49 11.07 -11.46
C GLN A 305 0.07 9.81 -12.23
N LEU A 306 0.98 8.85 -12.45
CA LEU A 306 0.61 7.56 -13.05
C LEU A 306 -0.43 6.81 -12.21
N TYR A 307 -0.28 6.78 -10.88
CA TYR A 307 -1.32 6.21 -10.01
C TYR A 307 -2.63 6.97 -10.10
N GLU A 308 -2.61 8.31 -10.16
CA GLU A 308 -3.83 9.11 -10.33
C GLU A 308 -4.55 8.80 -11.65
N ASN A 309 -3.80 8.63 -12.74
CA ASN A 309 -4.35 8.30 -14.05
C ASN A 309 -4.96 6.88 -14.09
N MET A 310 -4.47 5.95 -13.26
CA MET A 310 -5.02 4.60 -13.15
C MET A 310 -6.30 4.53 -12.30
N LEU A 311 -6.57 5.50 -11.42
CA LEU A 311 -7.74 5.48 -10.54
C LEU A 311 -9.08 5.48 -11.29
N PRO A 312 -9.31 6.34 -12.31
CA PRO A 312 -10.53 6.30 -13.12
C PRO A 312 -10.72 4.96 -13.84
N ILE A 313 -9.63 4.38 -14.37
CA ILE A 313 -9.66 3.09 -15.08
C ILE A 313 -10.11 1.99 -14.12
N ALA A 314 -9.47 1.89 -12.94
CA ALA A 314 -9.85 0.92 -11.92
C ALA A 314 -11.29 1.13 -11.46
N THR A 315 -11.73 2.37 -11.27
CA THR A 315 -13.12 2.69 -10.85
C THR A 315 -14.14 2.27 -11.91
N SER A 316 -13.87 2.54 -13.19
CA SER A 316 -14.73 2.11 -14.29
C SER A 316 -14.82 0.59 -14.36
N MET A 317 -13.72 -0.12 -14.14
CA MET A 317 -13.71 -1.58 -14.07
C MET A 317 -14.53 -2.11 -12.90
N VAL A 318 -14.49 -1.47 -11.72
CA VAL A 318 -15.33 -1.85 -10.56
C VAL A 318 -16.79 -1.74 -10.93
N GLN A 319 -17.18 -0.63 -11.58
CA GLN A 319 -18.56 -0.41 -12.01
C GLN A 319 -19.01 -1.43 -13.05
N ILE A 320 -18.14 -1.80 -14.01
CA ILE A 320 -18.45 -2.81 -15.04
C ILE A 320 -18.61 -4.19 -14.39
N ALA A 321 -17.70 -4.58 -13.50
CA ALA A 321 -17.74 -5.85 -12.81
C ALA A 321 -19.00 -5.98 -11.92
N ASP A 322 -19.30 -4.94 -11.14
CA ASP A 322 -20.51 -4.86 -10.31
C ASP A 322 -21.79 -4.95 -11.17
N SER A 323 -21.82 -4.27 -12.32
CA SER A 323 -22.93 -4.36 -13.27
C SER A 323 -23.12 -5.79 -13.81
N ARG A 324 -22.03 -6.46 -14.19
CA ARG A 324 -22.07 -7.87 -14.66
C ARG A 324 -22.55 -8.82 -13.57
N GLN A 325 -22.05 -8.66 -12.35
CA GLN A 325 -22.50 -9.45 -11.22
C GLN A 325 -23.99 -9.24 -10.95
N SER A 326 -24.47 -8.00 -10.94
CA SER A 326 -25.90 -7.69 -10.80
C SER A 326 -26.74 -8.31 -11.91
N PHE A 327 -26.26 -8.33 -13.16
CA PHE A 327 -26.94 -9.02 -14.25
C PHE A 327 -27.02 -10.53 -14.02
N ALA A 328 -25.93 -11.16 -13.57
CA ALA A 328 -25.91 -12.60 -13.27
C ALA A 328 -26.85 -12.94 -12.10
N GLU A 329 -26.88 -12.13 -11.04
CA GLU A 329 -27.80 -12.28 -9.91
C GLU A 329 -29.26 -12.12 -10.37
N THR A 330 -29.54 -11.12 -11.19
CA THR A 330 -30.87 -10.88 -11.77
C THR A 330 -31.31 -12.05 -12.66
N ALA A 331 -30.39 -12.63 -13.45
CA ALA A 331 -30.68 -13.80 -14.28
C ALA A 331 -31.04 -15.02 -13.42
N ASN A 332 -30.32 -15.25 -12.32
CA ASN A 332 -30.64 -16.34 -11.38
C ASN A 332 -31.99 -16.13 -10.68
N VAL A 333 -32.31 -14.91 -10.25
CA VAL A 333 -33.63 -14.57 -9.69
C VAL A 333 -34.74 -14.77 -10.73
N THR A 334 -34.48 -14.41 -11.98
CA THR A 334 -35.42 -14.60 -13.09
C THR A 334 -35.71 -16.08 -13.33
N ARG A 335 -34.67 -16.93 -13.36
CA ARG A 335 -34.81 -18.39 -13.47
C ARG A 335 -35.64 -18.98 -12.32
N LEU A 336 -35.38 -18.56 -11.08
CA LEU A 336 -36.14 -19.01 -9.91
C LEU A 336 -37.61 -18.59 -9.99
N THR A 337 -37.87 -17.35 -10.41
CA THR A 337 -39.23 -16.81 -10.57
C THR A 337 -40.01 -17.60 -11.62
N TYR A 338 -39.37 -17.95 -12.75
CA TYR A 338 -40.00 -18.80 -13.76
C TYR A 338 -40.34 -20.20 -13.22
N LEU A 339 -39.45 -20.84 -12.46
CA LEU A 339 -39.74 -22.13 -11.83
C LEU A 339 -40.92 -22.02 -10.86
N ALA A 340 -40.95 -20.98 -10.02
CA ALA A 340 -42.04 -20.76 -9.08
C ALA A 340 -43.39 -20.54 -9.79
N LEU A 341 -43.41 -19.75 -10.87
CA LEU A 341 -44.62 -19.49 -11.66
C LEU A 341 -45.20 -20.76 -12.29
N ILE A 342 -44.37 -21.77 -12.57
CA ILE A 342 -44.82 -23.06 -13.10
C ILE A 342 -45.24 -23.98 -11.95
N PHE A 343 -44.39 -24.18 -10.93
CA PHE A 343 -44.63 -25.16 -9.88
C PHE A 343 -45.76 -24.78 -8.94
N VAL A 344 -45.96 -23.50 -8.62
CA VAL A 344 -46.97 -23.09 -7.63
C VAL A 344 -48.39 -23.45 -8.10
N PRO A 345 -48.84 -23.09 -9.32
CA PRO A 345 -50.17 -23.48 -9.77
C PRO A 345 -50.32 -25.00 -9.97
N PHE A 346 -49.27 -25.69 -10.48
CA PHE A 346 -49.28 -27.15 -10.61
C PHE A 346 -49.40 -27.87 -9.26
N THR A 347 -48.73 -27.38 -8.23
CA THR A 347 -48.78 -27.95 -6.87
C THR A 347 -50.16 -27.71 -6.26
N PHE A 348 -50.72 -26.51 -6.44
CA PHE A 348 -52.06 -26.17 -5.97
C PHE A 348 -53.14 -27.07 -6.60
N THR A 349 -53.12 -27.26 -7.93
CA THR A 349 -54.09 -28.13 -8.59
C THR A 349 -53.91 -29.59 -8.16
N THR A 350 -52.67 -30.06 -8.02
CA THR A 350 -52.38 -31.41 -7.52
C THR A 350 -52.96 -31.61 -6.11
N GLY A 351 -52.75 -30.65 -5.20
CA GLY A 351 -53.31 -30.69 -3.85
C GLY A 351 -54.84 -30.70 -3.85
N LEU A 352 -55.47 -29.85 -4.66
CA LEU A 352 -56.93 -29.75 -4.77
C LEU A 352 -57.56 -31.05 -5.28
N PHE A 353 -57.02 -31.65 -6.35
CA PHE A 353 -57.55 -32.89 -6.94
C PHE A 353 -57.17 -34.15 -6.15
N SER A 354 -56.09 -34.11 -5.36
CA SER A 354 -55.71 -35.19 -4.45
C SER A 354 -56.72 -35.42 -3.32
N MET A 355 -57.61 -34.45 -3.05
CA MET A 355 -58.65 -34.59 -2.03
C MET A 355 -59.85 -35.42 -2.51
N ASN A 356 -59.93 -35.77 -3.80
CA ASN A 356 -61.08 -36.48 -4.38
C ASN A 356 -60.66 -37.79 -5.05
N ASN A 357 -61.19 -38.92 -4.57
CA ASN A 357 -60.86 -40.26 -5.07
C ASN A 357 -61.34 -40.51 -6.50
N ASN A 358 -62.36 -39.78 -6.99
CA ASN A 358 -62.84 -39.92 -8.37
C ASN A 358 -61.89 -39.32 -9.43
N THR A 359 -60.93 -38.49 -9.02
CA THR A 359 -59.92 -37.86 -9.90
C THR A 359 -58.51 -38.36 -9.62
N ALA A 360 -58.38 -39.44 -8.84
CA ALA A 360 -57.10 -40.05 -8.50
C ALA A 360 -56.41 -40.67 -9.73
N PRO A 361 -55.08 -40.86 -9.69
CA PRO A 361 -54.33 -41.50 -10.78
C PRO A 361 -54.91 -42.88 -11.10
N GLY A 362 -55.35 -43.09 -12.34
CA GLY A 362 -55.97 -44.36 -12.81
C GLY A 362 -57.50 -44.39 -12.78
N SER A 363 -58.18 -43.35 -12.28
CA SER A 363 -59.63 -43.21 -12.44
C SER A 363 -60.01 -42.64 -13.81
N SER A 364 -61.26 -42.81 -14.23
CA SER A 364 -61.78 -42.23 -15.49
C SER A 364 -61.71 -40.69 -15.53
N GLY A 365 -61.62 -40.03 -14.36
CA GLY A 365 -61.58 -38.58 -14.22
C GLY A 365 -60.18 -37.95 -14.22
N PHE A 366 -59.10 -38.74 -14.33
CA PHE A 366 -57.72 -38.23 -14.22
C PHE A 366 -57.37 -37.14 -15.26
N TRP A 367 -57.98 -37.19 -16.45
CA TRP A 367 -57.75 -36.18 -17.50
C TRP A 367 -58.16 -34.76 -17.08
N LEU A 368 -59.11 -34.62 -16.14
CA LEU A 368 -59.60 -33.34 -15.64
C LEU A 368 -58.48 -32.51 -14.96
N PHE A 369 -57.47 -33.16 -14.39
CA PHE A 369 -56.29 -32.50 -13.83
C PHE A 369 -55.57 -31.66 -14.90
N PHE A 370 -55.29 -32.23 -16.08
CA PHE A 370 -54.59 -31.53 -17.16
C PHE A 370 -55.43 -30.39 -17.74
N VAL A 371 -56.75 -30.59 -17.83
CA VAL A 371 -57.70 -29.57 -18.32
C VAL A 371 -57.73 -28.34 -17.43
N VAL A 372 -57.49 -28.48 -16.13
CA VAL A 372 -57.50 -27.34 -15.18
C VAL A 372 -56.10 -26.79 -14.93
N ALA A 373 -55.07 -27.64 -14.82
CA ALA A 373 -53.70 -27.21 -14.53
C ALA A 373 -53.06 -26.37 -15.65
N ILE A 374 -53.27 -26.75 -16.92
CA ILE A 374 -52.66 -26.03 -18.05
C ILE A 374 -53.24 -24.61 -18.23
N PRO A 375 -54.57 -24.38 -18.25
CA PRO A 375 -55.09 -23.02 -18.34
C PRO A 375 -54.78 -22.19 -17.09
N MET A 376 -54.76 -22.80 -15.91
CA MET A 376 -54.44 -22.09 -14.66
C MET A 376 -53.00 -21.59 -14.66
N THR A 377 -52.04 -22.43 -15.03
CA THR A 377 -50.62 -22.02 -15.18
C THR A 377 -50.46 -20.95 -16.25
N LEU A 378 -51.15 -21.08 -17.40
CA LEU A 378 -51.14 -20.10 -18.47
C LEU A 378 -51.72 -18.74 -18.03
N LEU A 379 -52.82 -18.75 -17.28
CA LEU A 379 -53.43 -17.56 -16.70
C LEU A 379 -52.48 -16.86 -15.73
N VAL A 380 -51.86 -17.62 -14.82
CA VAL A 380 -50.86 -17.09 -13.88
C VAL A 380 -49.68 -16.46 -14.62
N PHE A 381 -49.22 -17.10 -15.70
CA PHE A 381 -48.13 -16.57 -16.53
C PHE A 381 -48.51 -15.26 -17.24
N ILE A 382 -49.73 -15.18 -17.76
CA ILE A 382 -50.27 -13.96 -18.42
C ILE A 382 -50.42 -12.82 -17.42
N VAL A 383 -50.94 -13.11 -16.23
CA VAL A 383 -51.14 -12.11 -15.17
C VAL A 383 -49.80 -11.63 -14.61
N ALA A 384 -48.85 -12.54 -14.40
CA ALA A 384 -47.53 -12.21 -13.86
C ALA A 384 -46.68 -11.34 -14.81
N ARG A 385 -47.01 -11.28 -16.12
CA ARG A 385 -46.30 -10.50 -17.15
C ARG A 385 -44.77 -10.50 -16.98
N PRO A 386 -44.11 -11.66 -16.94
CA PRO A 386 -42.67 -11.71 -16.73
C PRO A 386 -41.93 -10.96 -17.85
N PRO A 387 -40.76 -10.35 -17.57
CA PRO A 387 -40.04 -9.51 -18.52
C PRO A 387 -39.71 -10.29 -19.81
N ILE A 388 -40.30 -9.84 -20.93
CA ILE A 388 -40.35 -10.54 -22.23
C ILE A 388 -38.99 -10.60 -22.96
N ARG A 389 -37.92 -10.00 -22.41
CA ARG A 389 -36.61 -9.91 -23.10
C ARG A 389 -35.95 -11.26 -23.41
N GLU A 390 -36.36 -12.36 -22.77
CA GLU A 390 -35.85 -13.72 -23.07
C GLU A 390 -36.87 -14.67 -23.73
N ALA A 391 -38.05 -14.19 -24.15
CA ALA A 391 -39.01 -15.01 -24.89
C ALA A 391 -38.45 -15.56 -26.22
N ARG A 392 -37.31 -15.01 -26.69
CA ARG A 392 -36.56 -15.53 -27.83
C ARG A 392 -35.89 -16.89 -27.55
N ILE A 393 -35.39 -17.12 -26.34
CA ILE A 393 -34.68 -18.38 -25.97
C ILE A 393 -35.67 -19.53 -25.86
N ILE A 394 -36.86 -19.29 -25.32
CA ILE A 394 -37.95 -20.29 -25.28
C ILE A 394 -38.43 -20.60 -26.71
N LYS A 395 -38.50 -19.61 -27.60
CA LYS A 395 -38.86 -19.81 -29.01
C LYS A 395 -37.79 -20.60 -29.77
N GLU A 396 -36.52 -20.46 -29.41
CA GLU A 396 -35.39 -21.20 -29.99
C GLU A 396 -35.36 -22.67 -29.52
N TYR A 397 -35.65 -22.92 -28.24
CA TYR A 397 -35.80 -24.29 -27.71
C TYR A 397 -37.04 -25.01 -28.22
N VAL A 398 -38.17 -24.31 -28.34
CA VAL A 398 -39.42 -24.90 -28.89
C VAL A 398 -39.33 -25.06 -30.42
N GLY A 399 -38.58 -24.20 -31.12
CA GLY A 399 -38.33 -24.32 -32.55
C GLY A 399 -37.49 -25.55 -32.95
N ASN A 400 -36.65 -26.06 -32.06
CA ASN A 400 -35.85 -27.27 -32.29
C ASN A 400 -36.59 -28.60 -32.02
N PHE A 401 -37.81 -28.57 -31.46
CA PHE A 401 -38.68 -29.75 -31.32
C PHE A 401 -39.63 -29.87 -32.52
N ASN A 402 -39.08 -30.07 -33.72
CA ASN A 402 -39.90 -30.41 -34.88
C ASN A 402 -40.20 -31.92 -34.86
N ILE A 403 -41.48 -32.24 -34.67
CA ILE A 403 -42.06 -33.58 -34.52
C ILE A 403 -41.84 -34.41 -35.82
N PRO A 404 -41.36 -35.66 -35.76
CA PRO A 404 -41.31 -36.52 -36.95
C PRO A 404 -42.74 -36.92 -37.35
N ARG A 405 -43.15 -36.55 -38.58
CA ARG A 405 -44.38 -37.02 -39.21
C ARG A 405 -44.35 -38.54 -39.34
N PHE A 406 -45.19 -39.24 -38.58
CA PHE A 406 -45.50 -40.64 -38.82
C PHE A 406 -46.20 -40.78 -40.17
N ARG A 407 -45.56 -41.49 -41.11
CA ARG A 407 -46.17 -41.98 -42.35
C ARG A 407 -47.21 -43.04 -42.01
N GLN A 408 -48.43 -42.85 -42.52
CA GLN A 408 -49.42 -43.92 -42.67
C GLN A 408 -48.84 -44.99 -43.61
N PHE A 409 -48.87 -46.25 -43.17
CA PHE A 409 -48.83 -47.40 -44.07
C PHE A 409 -50.22 -48.04 -44.03
N GLY A 410 -50.80 -48.20 -45.22
CA GLY A 410 -51.96 -49.06 -45.46
C GLY A 410 -51.57 -50.52 -45.62
#